data_AF-A0A2V9Z2V2-F1
#
_entry.id   AF-A0A2V9Z2V2-F1
#
_cell.length_a   1.000
_cell.length_b   1.000
_cell.length_c   1.000
_cell.angle_alpha   90.00
_cell.angle_beta   90.00
_cell.angle_gamma   90.00
#
_symmetry.space_group_name_H-M   'P 1'
#
loop_
_entity.id
_entity.type
_entity.pdbx_description
1 polymer ?
#
loop_
_entity_poly.entity_id
_entity_poly.type
_entity_poly.pdbx_seq_one_letter_code
_entity_poly.pdbx_strand_id
1 'polypeptide(L)'
;MNTLNQVAPYDWRGFWTERLTNHGPGAPLGGVEASGWRLVYDETPSELWKAGESKRKRVGAAVYSIGLWLRDDGTISDTIEGMPAAKAGIGPGMKLVAVNGREFSSEVLRDGLKMGKNSKEPLELLVENADYYNTYKIDYHEGEKYPHLVRDESKSDTLSEIMKAK
;
A
#
# COMPACT_ATOMS: atom_id res chain seq x y z
N MET A 1 -31.17 -4.11 -17.87
CA MET A 1 -30.87 -5.02 -16.75
C MET A 1 -31.49 -6.43 -16.91
N ASN A 2 -32.50 -6.66 -17.77
CA ASN A 2 -33.03 -8.02 -18.01
C ASN A 2 -32.04 -8.99 -18.69
N THR A 3 -31.12 -8.49 -19.52
CA THR A 3 -30.17 -9.35 -20.28
C THR A 3 -29.19 -10.10 -19.37
N LEU A 4 -28.74 -9.51 -18.25
CA LEU A 4 -27.83 -10.19 -17.31
C LEU A 4 -28.55 -11.31 -16.54
N ASN A 5 -29.81 -11.11 -16.17
CA ASN A 5 -30.62 -12.13 -15.52
C ASN A 5 -30.90 -13.35 -16.41
N GLN A 6 -30.80 -13.20 -17.74
CA GLN A 6 -30.89 -14.34 -18.67
C GLN A 6 -29.63 -15.22 -18.65
N VAL A 7 -28.48 -14.68 -18.23
CA VAL A 7 -27.21 -15.40 -18.13
C VAL A 7 -27.01 -15.96 -16.72
N ALA A 8 -27.23 -15.13 -15.71
CA ALA A 8 -27.09 -15.49 -14.30
C ALA A 8 -28.11 -14.69 -13.45
N PRO A 9 -29.09 -15.36 -12.83
CA PRO A 9 -30.07 -14.69 -11.97
C PRO A 9 -29.40 -14.05 -10.75
N TYR A 10 -29.50 -12.72 -10.61
CA TYR A 10 -28.93 -11.96 -9.48
C TYR A 10 -29.57 -10.57 -9.37
N ASP A 11 -29.45 -9.89 -8.22
CA ASP A 11 -29.84 -8.48 -8.11
C ASP A 11 -28.79 -7.56 -8.75
N TRP A 12 -28.73 -7.59 -10.07
CA TRP A 12 -27.84 -6.74 -10.85
C TRP A 12 -28.11 -5.26 -10.61
N ARG A 13 -29.36 -4.87 -10.30
CA ARG A 13 -29.67 -3.45 -10.06
C ARG A 13 -29.04 -2.98 -8.77
N GLY A 14 -29.24 -3.70 -7.67
CA GLY A 14 -28.60 -3.40 -6.38
C GLY A 14 -27.08 -3.38 -6.50
N PHE A 15 -26.51 -4.43 -7.10
CA PHE A 15 -25.07 -4.58 -7.29
C PHE A 15 -24.40 -3.39 -7.99
N TRP A 16 -24.98 -2.92 -9.10
CA TRP A 16 -24.45 -1.79 -9.86
C TRP A 16 -24.72 -0.46 -9.18
N THR A 17 -25.89 -0.27 -8.56
CA THR A 17 -26.20 0.96 -7.84
C THR A 17 -25.19 1.17 -6.72
N GLU A 18 -24.97 0.16 -5.88
CA GLU A 18 -24.00 0.21 -4.79
C GLU A 18 -22.58 0.62 -5.27
N ARG A 19 -22.12 0.07 -6.40
CA ARG A 19 -20.75 0.29 -6.90
C ARG A 19 -20.57 1.54 -7.75
N LEU A 20 -21.63 2.05 -8.36
CA LEU A 20 -21.56 3.20 -9.28
C LEU A 20 -21.95 4.51 -8.60
N THR A 21 -22.72 4.47 -7.50
CA THR A 21 -23.17 5.69 -6.80
C THR A 21 -22.52 5.87 -5.43
N ASN A 22 -21.56 5.01 -5.05
CA ASN A 22 -20.83 5.09 -3.79
C ASN A 22 -19.38 4.64 -4.00
N HIS A 23 -18.47 5.10 -3.13
CA HIS A 23 -17.09 4.65 -3.06
C HIS A 23 -16.91 3.39 -2.18
N GLY A 24 -17.99 2.97 -1.49
CA GLY A 24 -17.98 1.84 -0.57
C GLY A 24 -17.23 2.15 0.74
N PRO A 25 -17.26 1.22 1.72
CA PRO A 25 -16.59 1.43 3.01
C PRO A 25 -15.06 1.22 2.96
N GLY A 26 -14.50 0.86 1.81
CA GLY A 26 -13.09 0.53 1.66
C GLY A 26 -12.78 -0.16 0.33
N ALA A 27 -11.66 -0.90 0.29
CA ALA A 27 -11.26 -1.65 -0.90
C ALA A 27 -12.34 -2.67 -1.30
N PRO A 28 -12.64 -2.85 -2.61
CA PRO A 28 -13.68 -3.76 -3.09
C PRO A 28 -13.22 -5.24 -3.03
N LEU A 29 -13.03 -5.78 -1.82
CA LEU A 29 -12.45 -7.11 -1.58
C LEU A 29 -13.42 -8.27 -1.85
N GLY A 30 -14.72 -8.01 -1.97
CA GLY A 30 -15.73 -9.07 -2.10
C GLY A 30 -15.48 -10.05 -3.25
N GLY A 31 -14.88 -9.59 -4.37
CA GLY A 31 -14.48 -10.48 -5.45
C GLY A 31 -13.31 -11.42 -5.09
N VAL A 32 -12.30 -10.88 -4.40
CA VAL A 32 -11.16 -11.66 -3.90
C VAL A 32 -11.64 -12.69 -2.87
N GLU A 33 -12.48 -12.27 -1.92
CA GLU A 33 -13.04 -13.11 -0.87
C GLU A 33 -13.95 -14.21 -1.42
N ALA A 34 -14.80 -13.88 -2.40
CA ALA A 34 -15.63 -14.86 -3.10
C ALA A 34 -14.80 -15.86 -3.91
N SER A 35 -13.60 -15.47 -4.33
CA SER A 35 -12.71 -16.32 -5.13
C SER A 35 -11.91 -17.35 -4.32
N GLY A 36 -12.06 -17.37 -3.00
CA GLY A 36 -11.32 -18.23 -2.09
C GLY A 36 -10.00 -17.65 -1.60
N TRP A 37 -9.83 -16.33 -1.64
CA TRP A 37 -8.59 -15.67 -1.23
C TRP A 37 -8.90 -14.53 -0.28
N ARG A 38 -7.92 -14.12 0.51
CA ARG A 38 -8.01 -12.94 1.38
C ARG A 38 -6.77 -12.09 1.28
N LEU A 39 -6.94 -10.77 1.37
CA LEU A 39 -5.84 -9.83 1.47
C LEU A 39 -5.26 -9.87 2.89
N VAL A 40 -3.94 -9.96 2.98
CA VAL A 40 -3.16 -9.77 4.20
C VAL A 40 -2.05 -8.78 3.95
N TYR A 41 -1.48 -8.26 5.04
CA TYR A 41 -0.23 -7.50 4.99
C TYR A 41 0.82 -8.24 5.81
N ASP A 42 2.01 -8.38 5.25
CA ASP A 42 3.19 -8.89 5.95
C ASP A 42 4.42 -8.04 5.64
N GLU A 43 5.56 -8.42 6.21
CA GLU A 43 6.81 -7.66 6.14
C GLU A 43 7.68 -8.03 4.93
N THR A 44 7.22 -8.94 4.08
CA THR A 44 8.03 -9.46 2.97
C THR A 44 7.51 -8.93 1.63
N PRO A 45 8.35 -8.33 0.78
CA PRO A 45 7.91 -7.96 -0.56
C PRO A 45 7.84 -9.21 -1.45
N SER A 46 6.77 -9.36 -2.22
CA SER A 46 6.68 -10.38 -3.27
C SER A 46 7.73 -10.17 -4.36
N GLU A 47 8.06 -11.21 -5.12
CA GLU A 47 9.02 -11.10 -6.24
C GLU A 47 8.53 -10.11 -7.31
N LEU A 48 7.22 -10.07 -7.57
CA LEU A 48 6.63 -9.06 -8.47
C LEU A 48 6.83 -7.65 -7.93
N TRP A 49 6.68 -7.47 -6.62
CA TRP A 49 6.90 -6.19 -5.96
C TRP A 49 8.37 -5.74 -6.07
N LYS A 50 9.32 -6.61 -5.73
CA LYS A 50 10.77 -6.36 -5.84
C LYS A 50 11.17 -6.00 -7.28
N ALA A 51 10.71 -6.77 -8.26
CA ALA A 51 10.98 -6.51 -9.67
C ALA A 51 10.40 -5.14 -10.11
N GLY A 52 9.22 -4.79 -9.61
CA GLY A 52 8.58 -3.51 -9.85
C GLY A 52 9.32 -2.32 -9.26
N GLU A 53 9.79 -2.43 -8.02
CA GLU A 53 10.62 -1.43 -7.32
C GLU A 53 11.90 -1.15 -8.10
N SER A 54 12.66 -2.20 -8.42
CA SER A 54 13.93 -2.11 -9.15
C SER A 54 13.76 -1.48 -10.53
N LYS A 55 12.79 -1.97 -11.32
CA LYS A 55 12.55 -1.47 -12.69
C LYS A 55 12.11 0.00 -12.70
N ARG A 56 11.35 0.44 -11.70
CA ARG A 56 10.78 1.80 -11.64
C ARG A 56 11.60 2.77 -10.81
N LYS A 57 12.71 2.32 -10.21
CA LYS A 57 13.52 3.12 -9.28
C LYS A 57 12.66 3.72 -8.16
N ARG A 58 11.87 2.86 -7.51
CA ARG A 58 10.95 3.24 -6.43
C ARG A 58 11.26 2.49 -5.14
N VAL A 59 10.94 3.12 -4.02
CA VAL A 59 11.04 2.50 -2.68
C VAL A 59 9.63 2.17 -2.20
N GLY A 60 9.22 0.90 -2.33
CA GLY A 60 7.86 0.47 -1.99
C GLY A 60 7.65 0.14 -0.53
N ALA A 61 8.72 0.03 0.28
CA ALA A 61 8.64 -0.17 1.74
C ALA A 61 7.78 0.90 2.45
N ALA A 62 7.72 2.11 1.89
CA ALA A 62 6.99 3.22 2.48
C ALA A 62 5.50 3.26 2.10
N VAL A 63 5.09 2.54 1.04
CA VAL A 63 3.77 2.72 0.40
C VAL A 63 2.67 2.29 1.36
N TYR A 64 2.62 1.03 1.79
CA TYR A 64 1.57 0.56 2.71
C TYR A 64 1.95 0.64 4.19
N SER A 65 3.17 1.10 4.50
CA SER A 65 3.59 1.41 5.86
C SER A 65 3.18 2.82 6.26
N ILE A 66 3.90 3.83 5.75
CA ILE A 66 3.70 5.24 6.13
C ILE A 66 2.93 6.05 5.08
N GLY A 67 2.63 5.47 3.92
CA GLY A 67 1.80 6.11 2.90
C GLY A 67 2.58 6.92 1.86
N LEU A 68 3.86 6.64 1.61
CA LEU A 68 4.67 7.43 0.66
C LEU A 68 5.05 6.64 -0.59
N TRP A 69 4.90 7.28 -1.76
CA TRP A 69 5.47 6.83 -3.02
C TRP A 69 6.80 7.54 -3.28
N LEU A 70 7.90 6.87 -2.94
CA LEU A 70 9.25 7.41 -3.04
C LEU A 70 9.98 6.92 -4.30
N ARG A 71 10.78 7.79 -4.88
CA ARG A 71 11.87 7.41 -5.80
C ARG A 71 13.12 7.03 -5.01
N ASP A 72 14.06 6.37 -5.67
CA ASP A 72 15.37 5.98 -5.10
C ASP A 72 16.23 7.19 -4.69
N ASP A 73 15.98 8.37 -5.26
CA ASP A 73 16.61 9.65 -4.89
C ASP A 73 15.93 10.40 -3.73
N GLY A 74 14.88 9.82 -3.14
CA GLY A 74 14.12 10.41 -2.02
C GLY A 74 12.99 11.33 -2.45
N THR A 75 12.80 11.59 -3.75
CA THR A 75 11.66 12.40 -4.24
C THR A 75 10.34 11.73 -3.86
N ILE A 76 9.46 12.48 -3.22
CA ILE A 76 8.10 12.06 -2.90
C ILE A 76 7.22 12.36 -4.11
N SER A 77 6.80 11.31 -4.80
CA SER A 77 5.98 11.41 -6.01
C SER A 77 4.49 11.40 -5.74
N ASP A 78 4.06 10.79 -4.64
CA ASP A 78 2.67 10.73 -4.20
C ASP A 78 2.58 10.35 -2.72
N THR A 79 1.44 10.63 -2.08
CA THR A 79 1.14 10.27 -0.69
C THR A 79 -0.27 9.70 -0.61
N ILE A 80 -0.46 8.62 0.16
CA ILE A 80 -1.77 8.01 0.39
C ILE A 80 -2.51 8.80 1.48
N GLU A 81 -3.64 9.40 1.11
CA GLU A 81 -4.47 10.18 2.02
C GLU A 81 -4.91 9.37 3.26
N GLY A 82 -4.89 10.02 4.43
CA GLY A 82 -5.25 9.39 5.71
C GLY A 82 -4.17 8.50 6.33
N MET A 83 -3.08 8.19 5.62
CA MET A 83 -1.93 7.46 6.15
C MET A 83 -0.98 8.37 6.96
N PRO A 84 -0.05 7.80 7.76
CA PRO A 84 0.75 8.55 8.72
C PRO A 84 1.52 9.74 8.13
N ALA A 85 2.16 9.59 6.96
CA ALA A 85 2.92 10.67 6.34
C ALA A 85 2.02 11.82 5.83
N ALA A 86 0.86 11.49 5.25
CA ALA A 86 -0.12 12.49 4.82
C ALA A 86 -0.65 13.30 6.00
N LYS A 87 -0.96 12.62 7.12
CA LYS A 87 -1.39 13.27 8.37
C LYS A 87 -0.33 14.19 8.95
N ALA A 88 0.95 13.87 8.74
CA ALA A 88 2.06 14.72 9.15
C ALA A 88 2.30 15.92 8.21
N GLY A 89 1.59 15.99 7.07
CA GLY A 89 1.75 17.06 6.07
C GLY A 89 2.84 16.79 5.02
N ILE A 90 3.39 15.56 4.96
CA ILE A 90 4.36 15.16 3.94
C ILE A 90 3.63 14.83 2.64
N GLY A 91 4.00 15.49 1.55
CA GLY A 91 3.28 15.41 0.28
C GLY A 91 4.14 15.39 -0.97
N PRO A 92 3.50 15.25 -2.15
CA PRO A 92 4.17 15.26 -3.44
C PRO A 92 4.99 16.55 -3.67
N GLY A 93 6.14 16.41 -4.34
CA GLY A 93 7.05 17.52 -4.63
C GLY A 93 8.05 17.83 -3.52
N MET A 94 7.88 17.24 -2.34
CA MET A 94 8.89 17.23 -1.29
C MET A 94 9.95 16.15 -1.53
N LYS A 95 11.06 16.20 -0.80
CA LYS A 95 12.14 15.21 -0.88
C LYS A 95 12.51 14.70 0.51
N LEU A 96 12.52 13.38 0.70
CA LEU A 96 13.06 12.74 1.89
C LEU A 96 14.58 12.73 1.83
N VAL A 97 15.22 13.36 2.82
CA VAL A 97 16.67 13.60 2.84
C VAL A 97 17.37 12.76 3.89
N ALA A 98 16.72 12.51 5.03
CA ALA A 98 17.25 11.64 6.08
C ALA A 98 16.14 10.90 6.83
N VAL A 99 16.49 9.74 7.38
CA VAL A 99 15.63 8.93 8.26
C VAL A 99 16.41 8.67 9.55
N ASN A 100 15.82 9.02 10.70
CA ASN A 100 16.44 8.89 12.02
C ASN A 100 17.87 9.47 12.07
N GLY A 101 18.06 10.64 11.46
CA GLY A 101 19.36 11.34 11.41
C GLY A 101 20.40 10.75 10.46
N ARG A 102 20.08 9.70 9.69
CA ARG A 102 20.95 9.12 8.66
C ARG A 102 20.49 9.52 7.27
N GLU A 103 21.43 9.85 6.38
CA GLU A 103 21.13 10.17 4.98
C GLU A 103 20.22 9.10 4.35
N PHE A 104 19.24 9.56 3.58
CA PHE A 104 18.26 8.68 2.97
C PHE A 104 18.91 7.72 1.97
N SER A 105 18.62 6.44 2.16
CA SER A 105 18.65 5.40 1.12
C SER A 105 17.44 4.49 1.32
N SER A 106 17.12 3.65 0.33
CA SER A 106 16.08 2.62 0.47
C SER A 106 16.32 1.73 1.70
N GLU A 107 17.56 1.35 1.95
CA GLU A 107 17.96 0.48 3.06
C GLU A 107 17.81 1.22 4.40
N VAL A 108 18.23 2.48 4.48
CA VAL A 108 18.10 3.29 5.70
C VAL A 108 16.63 3.47 6.08
N LEU A 109 15.74 3.68 5.11
CA LEU A 109 14.31 3.76 5.38
C LEU A 109 13.75 2.43 5.88
N ARG A 110 14.11 1.31 5.25
CA ARG A 110 13.70 -0.05 5.66
C ARG A 110 14.16 -0.36 7.09
N ASP A 111 15.42 -0.06 7.41
CA ASP A 111 15.97 -0.19 8.76
C ASP A 111 15.18 0.65 9.76
N GLY A 112 14.88 1.90 9.43
CA GLY A 112 14.07 2.80 10.28
C GLY A 112 12.69 2.24 10.57
N LEU A 113 11.97 1.76 9.54
CA LEU A 113 10.66 1.12 9.69
C LEU A 113 10.74 -0.14 10.57
N LYS A 114 11.74 -0.99 10.33
CA LYS A 114 11.95 -2.24 11.09
C LYS A 114 12.29 -1.98 12.55
N MET A 115 13.15 -1.01 12.84
CA MET A 115 13.52 -0.62 14.20
C MET A 115 12.33 -0.08 14.99
N GLY A 116 11.41 0.64 14.33
CA GLY A 116 10.20 1.18 14.93
C GLY A 116 9.35 0.14 15.66
N LYS A 117 9.32 -1.12 15.20
CA LYS A 117 8.58 -2.21 15.85
C LYS A 117 8.99 -2.49 17.30
N ASN A 118 10.27 -2.27 17.61
CA ASN A 118 10.86 -2.56 18.92
C ASN A 118 11.20 -1.27 19.70
N SER A 119 10.74 -0.12 19.22
CA SER A 119 11.03 1.19 19.78
C SER A 119 9.72 1.89 20.15
N LYS A 120 9.79 2.82 21.11
CA LYS A 120 8.73 3.80 21.38
C LYS A 120 9.01 5.14 20.72
N GLU A 121 10.20 5.30 20.16
CA GLU A 121 10.58 6.52 19.44
C GLU A 121 9.89 6.56 18.08
N PRO A 122 9.36 7.74 17.68
CA PRO A 122 8.76 7.90 16.37
C PRO A 122 9.81 7.75 15.26
N LEU A 123 9.36 7.43 14.06
CA LEU A 123 10.17 7.51 12.86
C LEU A 123 10.40 8.98 12.52
N GLU A 124 11.65 9.45 12.59
CA GLU A 124 12.00 10.82 12.24
C GLU A 124 12.40 10.91 10.76
N LEU A 125 11.72 11.77 10.01
CA LEU A 125 11.99 12.02 8.61
C LEU A 125 12.41 13.47 8.43
N LEU A 126 13.63 13.70 7.93
CA LEU A 126 14.05 15.02 7.46
C LEU A 126 13.60 15.17 6.01
N VAL A 127 12.72 16.14 5.78
CA VAL A 127 12.12 16.36 4.47
C VAL A 127 12.39 17.79 4.01
N GLU A 128 12.88 17.92 2.78
CA GLU A 128 13.08 19.16 2.06
C GLU A 128 11.80 19.52 1.28
N ASN A 129 11.37 20.76 1.40
CA ASN A 129 10.28 21.35 0.62
C ASN A 129 10.73 22.70 0.08
N ALA A 130 10.96 22.78 -1.23
CA ALA A 130 11.75 23.86 -1.83
C ALA A 130 13.09 24.00 -1.08
N ASP A 131 13.41 25.18 -0.53
CA ASP A 131 14.68 25.41 0.16
C ASP A 131 14.62 25.19 1.69
N TYR A 132 13.52 24.62 2.19
CA TYR A 132 13.28 24.45 3.63
C TYR A 132 13.34 22.98 4.06
N TYR A 133 14.14 22.71 5.07
CA TYR A 133 14.20 21.40 5.73
C TYR A 133 13.32 21.39 6.97
N ASN A 134 12.44 20.39 7.08
CA ASN A 134 11.61 20.17 8.25
C ASN A 134 11.77 18.72 8.73
N THR A 135 11.85 18.54 10.04
CA THR A 135 11.84 17.22 10.66
C THR A 135 10.41 16.84 11.03
N TYR A 136 9.92 15.75 10.45
CA TYR A 136 8.62 15.18 10.75
C TYR A 136 8.79 13.95 11.63
N LYS A 137 8.04 13.88 12.73
CA LYS A 137 8.00 12.70 13.61
C LYS A 137 6.73 11.93 13.35
N ILE A 138 6.87 10.70 12.87
CA ILE A 138 5.74 9.82 12.56
C ILE A 138 5.66 8.73 13.63
N ASP A 139 4.57 8.72 14.39
CA ASP A 139 4.25 7.66 15.35
C ASP A 139 3.83 6.39 14.59
N TYR A 140 4.83 5.58 14.22
CA TYR A 140 4.66 4.39 13.40
C TYR A 140 5.54 3.24 13.90
N HIS A 141 4.90 2.12 14.25
CA HIS A 141 5.53 0.99 14.94
C HIS A 141 5.21 -0.37 14.31
N GLU A 142 4.63 -0.40 13.11
CA GLU A 142 4.14 -1.66 12.52
C GLU A 142 5.12 -2.31 11.53
N GLY A 143 6.26 -1.68 11.24
CA GLY A 143 7.27 -2.22 10.32
C GLY A 143 6.93 -2.07 8.84
N GLU A 144 7.57 -2.85 7.98
CA GLU A 144 7.21 -2.87 6.55
C GLU A 144 5.84 -3.57 6.37
N LYS A 145 5.02 -3.06 5.46
CA LYS A 145 3.74 -3.67 5.09
C LYS A 145 3.68 -3.87 3.58
N TYR A 146 3.41 -5.12 3.20
CA TYR A 146 3.28 -5.55 1.82
C TYR A 146 1.99 -6.36 1.64
N PRO A 147 1.14 -6.01 0.67
CA PRO A 147 -0.10 -6.73 0.43
C PRO A 147 0.18 -8.08 -0.22
N HIS A 148 -0.40 -9.12 0.35
CA HIS A 148 -0.41 -10.46 -0.22
C HIS A 148 -1.81 -11.05 -0.24
N LEU A 149 -2.05 -11.92 -1.22
CA LEU A 149 -3.21 -12.79 -1.21
C LEU A 149 -2.81 -14.13 -0.62
N VAL A 150 -3.60 -14.61 0.35
CA VAL A 150 -3.45 -15.95 0.92
C VAL A 150 -4.74 -16.72 0.77
N ARG A 151 -4.62 -18.04 0.65
CA ARG A 151 -5.77 -18.94 0.50
C ARG A 151 -6.70 -18.87 1.71
N ASP A 152 -7.99 -18.86 1.42
CA ASP A 152 -9.06 -19.19 2.35
C ASP A 152 -9.52 -20.62 2.04
N GLU A 153 -9.03 -21.58 2.84
CA GLU A 153 -9.31 -23.01 2.63
C GLU A 153 -10.77 -23.40 2.89
N SER A 154 -11.58 -22.49 3.46
CA SER A 154 -13.02 -22.71 3.60
C SER A 154 -13.79 -22.56 2.28
N LYS A 155 -13.13 -22.07 1.21
CA LYS A 155 -13.74 -21.76 -0.08
C LYS A 155 -12.94 -22.36 -1.24
N SER A 156 -13.64 -22.66 -2.33
CA SER A 156 -13.04 -23.12 -3.58
C SER A 156 -12.05 -22.09 -4.13
N ASP A 157 -10.87 -22.57 -4.56
CA ASP A 157 -9.86 -21.74 -5.21
C ASP A 157 -10.27 -21.47 -6.67
N THR A 158 -11.06 -20.43 -6.88
CA THR A 158 -11.46 -20.04 -8.24
C THR A 158 -10.52 -19.02 -8.86
N LEU A 159 -9.81 -18.24 -8.05
CA LEU A 159 -8.83 -17.27 -8.56
C LEU A 159 -7.68 -17.96 -9.29
N SER A 160 -7.13 -19.04 -8.73
CA SER A 160 -6.08 -19.80 -9.40
C SER A 160 -6.56 -20.37 -10.72
N GLU A 161 -7.78 -20.91 -10.77
CA GLU A 161 -8.37 -21.42 -12.03
C GLU A 161 -8.52 -20.33 -13.08
N ILE A 162 -8.91 -19.12 -12.69
CA ILE A 162 -9.01 -17.96 -13.60
C ILE A 162 -7.63 -17.53 -14.11
N MET A 163 -6.60 -17.59 -13.27
CA MET A 163 -5.25 -17.12 -13.61
C MET A 163 -4.42 -18.12 -14.42
N LYS A 164 -4.85 -19.39 -14.54
CA LYS A 164 -4.15 -20.38 -15.36
C LYS A 164 -4.03 -19.89 -16.80
N ALA A 165 -2.82 -19.96 -17.34
CA ALA A 165 -2.60 -19.76 -18.76
C ALA A 165 -3.41 -20.80 -19.55
N LYS A 166 -4.01 -20.35 -20.66
CA LYS A 166 -4.65 -21.25 -21.62
C LYS A 166 -3.61 -21.95 -22.49
#